data_AF-A0A1I4DIK6-F1
#
_entry.id   AF-A0A1I4DIK6-F1
#
_cell.length_a   1.000
_cell.length_b   1.000
_cell.length_c   1.000
_cell.angle_alpha   90.00
_cell.angle_beta   90.00
_cell.angle_gamma   90.00
#
_symmetry.space_group_name_H-M   'P 1'
#
loop_
_entity.id
_entity.type
_entity.pdbx_description
1 polymer ?
#
loop_
_entity_poly.entity_id
_entity_poly.type
_entity_poly.pdbx_seq_one_letter_code
_entity_poly.pdbx_strand_id
1 'polypeptide(L)'
;MHGEYKMPGGKLVVIDLDVREDHLAHVQLSGDFFLEPDQALQAINRALEGRSIELDDDALADVVRDALPPGTVMYGISPEAIAVAVRRALLAEAS
;
A
#
# COMPACT_ATOMS: atom_id res chain seq x y z
N MET A 1 11.71 2.51 -5.63
CA MET A 1 10.56 3.35 -6.04
C MET A 1 9.88 3.97 -4.83
N HIS A 2 9.28 5.16 -4.98
CA HIS A 2 8.62 5.89 -3.89
C HIS A 2 7.29 6.49 -4.36
N GLY A 3 6.22 6.24 -3.61
CA GLY A 3 4.89 6.75 -3.90
C GLY A 3 4.23 7.36 -2.68
N GLU A 4 3.67 8.55 -2.84
CA GLU A 4 2.96 9.26 -1.79
C GLU A 4 1.51 9.58 -2.19
N TYR A 5 0.59 9.45 -1.26
CA TYR A 5 -0.79 9.88 -1.41
C TYR A 5 -1.27 10.57 -0.15
N LYS A 6 -1.84 11.77 -0.31
CA LYS A 6 -2.42 12.53 0.79
C LYS A 6 -3.94 12.36 0.77
N MET A 7 -4.47 11.67 1.77
CA MET A 7 -5.90 11.45 1.90
C MET A 7 -6.66 12.75 2.19
N PRO A 8 -7.96 12.82 1.84
CA PRO A 8 -8.86 13.83 2.38
C PRO A 8 -8.76 13.86 3.92
N GLY A 9 -8.55 15.05 4.50
CA GLY A 9 -8.24 15.20 5.93
C GLY A 9 -6.74 15.35 6.24
N GLY A 10 -5.88 15.25 5.22
CA GLY A 10 -4.47 15.64 5.29
C GLY A 10 -3.49 14.56 5.74
N LYS A 11 -4.00 13.34 6.01
CA LYS A 11 -3.21 12.17 6.42
C LYS A 11 -2.39 11.65 5.24
N LEU A 12 -1.14 11.31 5.51
CA LEU A 12 -0.17 10.94 4.48
C LEU A 12 0.02 9.44 4.47
N VAL A 13 -0.08 8.84 3.29
CA VAL A 13 0.24 7.44 3.00
C VAL A 13 1.45 7.43 2.07
N VAL A 14 2.49 6.72 2.47
CA VAL A 14 3.74 6.58 1.71
C VAL A 14 4.01 5.10 1.51
N ILE A 15 4.46 4.73 0.32
CA ILE A 15 4.97 3.40 0.07
C ILE A 15 6.32 3.49 -0.64
N ASP A 16 7.28 2.76 -0.09
CA ASP A 16 8.55 2.49 -0.72
C ASP A 16 8.55 1.01 -1.16
N LEU A 17 9.02 0.75 -2.37
CA LEU A 17 9.08 -0.60 -2.94
C LEU A 17 10.13 -0.67 -4.05
N ASP A 18 10.55 -1.88 -4.38
CA ASP A 18 11.32 -2.22 -5.58
C ASP A 18 10.44 -3.03 -6.54
N VAL A 19 10.90 -3.18 -7.79
CA VAL A 19 10.32 -4.12 -8.76
C VAL A 19 11.39 -5.15 -9.14
N ARG A 20 11.02 -6.44 -9.09
CA ARG A 20 11.86 -7.57 -9.49
C ARG A 20 11.05 -8.51 -10.35
N GLU A 21 11.50 -8.74 -11.58
CA GLU A 21 10.85 -9.64 -12.54
C GLU A 21 9.35 -9.33 -12.70
N ASP A 22 8.99 -8.05 -12.84
CA ASP A 22 7.59 -7.56 -12.94
C ASP A 22 6.71 -7.80 -11.70
N HIS A 23 7.34 -8.04 -10.54
CA HIS A 23 6.66 -8.18 -9.26
C HIS A 23 7.17 -7.15 -8.22
N LEU A 24 6.28 -6.72 -7.33
CA LEU A 24 6.62 -5.85 -6.20
C LEU A 24 7.58 -6.57 -5.24
N ALA A 25 8.60 -5.87 -4.75
CA ALA A 25 9.58 -6.39 -3.81
C ALA A 25 9.93 -5.35 -2.74
N HIS A 26 10.35 -5.79 -1.55
CA HIS A 26 10.75 -4.92 -0.42
C HIS A 26 9.70 -3.86 -0.09
N VAL A 27 8.41 -4.25 -0.10
CA VAL A 27 7.31 -3.31 0.11
C VAL A 27 7.29 -2.80 1.55
N GLN A 28 7.30 -1.47 1.70
CA GLN A 28 7.26 -0.80 2.98
C GLN A 28 6.24 0.35 2.97
N LEU A 29 5.07 0.10 3.58
CA LEU A 29 4.07 1.10 3.89
C LEU A 29 4.49 1.92 5.12
N SER A 30 4.36 3.24 5.04
CA SER A 30 4.60 4.19 6.13
C SER A 30 3.74 5.45 5.98
N GLY A 31 3.67 6.32 6.99
CA GLY A 31 2.90 7.56 6.88
C GLY A 31 2.40 8.13 8.20
N ASP A 32 1.47 9.08 8.11
CA ASP A 32 0.72 9.63 9.23
C ASP A 32 -0.70 9.05 9.19
N PHE A 33 -0.86 7.85 9.73
CA PHE A 33 -2.13 7.14 9.88
C PHE A 33 -2.09 6.24 11.12
N PHE A 34 -3.23 5.70 11.52
CA PHE A 34 -3.32 4.71 12.60
C PHE A 34 -3.93 3.40 12.09
N LEU A 35 -3.35 2.29 12.54
CA LEU A 35 -3.83 0.93 12.34
C LEU A 35 -3.92 0.25 13.70
N GLU A 36 -5.05 -0.40 13.98
CA GLU A 36 -5.24 -1.21 15.17
C GLU A 36 -5.85 -2.55 14.77
N PRO A 37 -5.22 -3.70 15.05
CA PRO A 37 -3.93 -3.83 15.73
C PRO A 37 -2.74 -3.40 14.85
N ASP A 38 -1.62 -3.07 15.47
CA ASP A 38 -0.37 -2.64 14.80
C ASP A 38 0.16 -3.68 13.78
N GLN A 39 -0.04 -4.96 14.05
CA GLN A 39 0.29 -6.07 13.14
C GLN A 39 -0.37 -5.96 11.76
N ALA A 40 -1.45 -5.18 11.61
CA ALA A 40 -2.08 -4.93 10.32
C ALA A 40 -1.10 -4.30 9.33
N LEU A 41 -0.19 -3.42 9.78
CA LEU A 41 0.83 -2.82 8.91
C LEU A 41 1.71 -3.89 8.26
N GLN A 42 2.14 -4.87 9.06
CA GLN A 42 2.98 -5.95 8.57
C GLN A 42 2.19 -6.90 7.65
N ALA A 43 0.92 -7.14 7.94
CA ALA A 43 0.05 -7.95 7.08
C ALA A 43 -0.10 -7.32 5.69
N ILE A 44 -0.30 -6.00 5.62
CA ILE A 44 -0.39 -5.24 4.37
C ILE A 44 0.90 -5.36 3.55
N ASN A 45 2.06 -5.10 4.15
CA ASN A 45 3.35 -5.19 3.45
C ASN A 45 3.56 -6.58 2.86
N ARG A 46 3.32 -7.64 3.64
CA ARG A 46 3.47 -9.03 3.16
C ARG A 46 2.49 -9.39 2.06
N ALA A 47 1.28 -8.85 2.08
CA ALA A 47 0.26 -9.18 1.08
C ALA A 47 0.55 -8.56 -0.29
N LEU A 48 1.22 -7.41 -0.30
CA LEU A 48 1.67 -6.71 -1.50
C LEU A 48 2.98 -7.28 -2.05
N GLU A 49 3.84 -7.82 -1.19
CA GLU A 49 5.09 -8.47 -1.59
C GLU A 49 4.83 -9.58 -2.64
N GLY A 50 5.59 -9.55 -3.74
CA GLY A 50 5.49 -10.53 -4.82
C GLY A 50 4.23 -10.42 -5.68
N ARG A 51 3.40 -9.38 -5.54
CA ARG A 51 2.28 -9.12 -6.44
C ARG A 51 2.77 -8.55 -7.77
N SER A 52 2.08 -8.89 -8.86
CA SER A 52 2.40 -8.35 -10.18
C SER A 52 2.21 -6.83 -10.21
N ILE A 53 3.10 -6.12 -10.90
CA ILE A 53 2.97 -4.68 -11.14
C ILE A 53 1.79 -4.33 -12.06
N GLU A 54 1.21 -5.32 -12.76
CA GLU A 54 0.08 -5.13 -13.66
C GLU A 54 -1.27 -5.05 -12.94
N LEU A 55 -1.35 -5.46 -11.67
CA LEU A 55 -2.60 -5.40 -10.88
C LEU A 55 -3.16 -3.99 -10.86
N ASP A 56 -4.45 -3.84 -11.20
CA ASP A 56 -5.15 -2.57 -11.10
C ASP A 56 -5.43 -2.12 -9.66
N ASP A 57 -5.89 -0.88 -9.52
CA ASP A 57 -6.06 -0.22 -8.24
C ASP A 57 -7.09 -0.97 -7.37
N ASP A 58 -8.15 -1.49 -7.99
CA ASP A 58 -9.18 -2.28 -7.31
C ASP A 58 -8.61 -3.62 -6.83
N ALA A 59 -7.85 -4.34 -7.67
CA ALA A 59 -7.20 -5.59 -7.28
C ALA A 59 -6.16 -5.40 -6.17
N LEU A 60 -5.40 -4.30 -6.21
CA LEU A 60 -4.47 -3.94 -5.13
C LEU A 60 -5.22 -3.64 -3.82
N ALA A 61 -6.31 -2.89 -3.88
CA ALA A 61 -7.15 -2.61 -2.73
C ALA A 61 -7.76 -3.90 -2.14
N ASP A 62 -8.20 -4.84 -2.97
CA ASP A 62 -8.71 -6.14 -2.56
C ASP A 62 -7.65 -6.99 -1.85
N VAL A 63 -6.44 -7.06 -2.41
CA VAL A 63 -5.29 -7.73 -1.77
C VAL A 63 -5.02 -7.17 -0.39
N VAL A 64 -5.07 -5.84 -0.23
CA VAL A 64 -4.88 -5.19 1.06
C VAL A 64 -6.02 -5.55 2.00
N ARG A 65 -7.28 -5.47 1.55
CA ARG A 65 -8.46 -5.71 2.38
C ARG A 65 -8.51 -7.15 2.90
N ASP A 66 -8.18 -8.12 2.06
CA ASP A 66 -8.17 -9.55 2.41
C ASP A 66 -7.04 -9.92 3.38
N ALA A 67 -5.99 -9.11 3.43
CA ALA A 67 -4.87 -9.32 4.34
C ALA A 67 -5.13 -8.78 5.75
N LEU A 68 -6.12 -7.92 5.94
CA LEU A 68 -6.39 -7.29 7.22
C LEU A 68 -6.92 -8.31 8.23
N PRO A 69 -6.36 -8.33 9.47
CA PRO A 69 -6.96 -9.07 10.56
C PRO A 69 -8.44 -8.68 10.77
N PRO A 70 -9.30 -9.62 11.20
CA PRO A 70 -10.68 -9.30 11.51
C PRO A 70 -10.79 -8.19 12.57
N GLY A 71 -11.62 -7.19 12.28
CA GLY A 71 -11.82 -6.06 13.19
C GLY A 71 -10.73 -4.98 13.13
N THR A 72 -9.82 -5.03 12.14
CA THR A 72 -8.84 -3.95 11.97
C THR A 72 -9.52 -2.60 11.78
N VAL A 73 -9.11 -1.63 12.60
CA VAL A 73 -9.50 -0.23 12.47
C VAL A 73 -8.42 0.50 11.69
N MET A 74 -8.85 1.23 10.66
CA MET A 74 -8.00 2.08 9.83
C MET A 74 -8.43 3.54 10.00
N TYR A 75 -7.51 4.43 10.36
CA TYR A 75 -7.79 5.86 10.47
C TYR A 75 -6.75 6.69 9.73
N GLY A 76 -7.19 7.49 8.77
CA GLY A 76 -6.30 8.26 7.90
C GLY A 76 -5.61 7.43 6.82
N ILE A 77 -6.07 6.19 6.61
CA ILE A 77 -5.61 5.28 5.57
C ILE A 77 -6.81 4.43 5.09
N SER A 78 -6.78 4.00 3.82
CA SER A 78 -7.70 3.00 3.28
C SER A 78 -6.96 2.08 2.30
N PRO A 79 -7.51 0.91 1.96
CA PRO A 79 -6.94 0.04 0.92
C PRO A 79 -6.72 0.76 -0.42
N GLU A 80 -7.65 1.62 -0.82
CA GLU A 80 -7.61 2.39 -2.06
C GLU A 80 -6.50 3.46 -2.01
N ALA A 81 -6.29 4.10 -0.85
CA ALA A 81 -5.20 5.03 -0.65
C ALA A 81 -3.82 4.35 -0.78
N ILE A 82 -3.70 3.10 -0.32
CA ILE A 82 -2.49 2.29 -0.48
C ILE A 82 -2.29 1.91 -1.94
N ALA A 83 -3.34 1.49 -2.66
CA ALA A 83 -3.28 1.17 -4.09
C ALA A 83 -2.79 2.39 -4.90
N VAL A 84 -3.32 3.59 -4.62
CA VAL A 84 -2.87 4.83 -5.27
C VAL A 84 -1.40 5.12 -4.97
N ALA A 85 -0.93 4.93 -3.74
CA ALA A 85 0.47 5.10 -3.40
C ALA A 85 1.37 4.11 -4.17
N VAL A 86 0.96 2.84 -4.28
CA VAL A 86 1.66 1.81 -5.08
C VAL A 86 1.76 2.26 -6.54
N ARG A 87 0.65 2.69 -7.16
CA ARG A 87 0.67 3.17 -8.54
C ARG A 87 1.58 4.35 -8.75
N ARG A 88 1.58 5.30 -7.83
CA ARG A 88 2.47 6.47 -7.90
C ARG A 88 3.93 6.06 -7.80
N ALA A 89 4.26 5.10 -6.94
CA ALA A 89 5.62 4.55 -6.87
C ALA A 89 6.04 3.94 -8.22
N LEU A 90 5.16 3.15 -8.84
CA LEU A 90 5.41 2.52 -10.14
C LEU A 90 5.58 3.53 -11.28
N LEU A 91 4.81 4.63 -11.26
CA LEU A 91 4.87 5.68 -12.28
C LEU A 91 6.08 6.63 -12.10
N ALA A 92 6.55 6.82 -10.87
CA ALA A 92 7.65 7.76 -10.58
C ALA A 92 9.00 7.32 -11.17
N GLU A 93 9.21 6.02 -11.42
CA GLU A 93 10.42 5.51 -12.10
C GLU A 93 10.29 5.56 -13.64
N ALA A 94 9.09 5.77 -14.19
CA ALA A 94 8.86 5.87 -15.62
C ALA A 94 9.18 7.28 -16.20
N SER A 95 9.87 8.14 -15.43
CA SER A 95 10.19 9.54 -15.78
C SER A 95 11.70 9.80 -15.85
#